data_AF-A0AAV8X2Q3-F1
#
_entry.id   AF-A0AAV8X2Q3-F1
#
_cell.length_a   1.000
_cell.length_b   1.000
_cell.length_c   1.000
_cell.angle_alpha   90.00
_cell.angle_beta   90.00
_cell.angle_gamma   90.00
#
_symmetry.space_group_name_H-M   'P 1'
#
loop_
_entity.id
_entity.type
_entity.pdbx_description
1 polymer ?
#
loop_
_entity_poly.entity_id
_entity_poly.type
_entity_poly.pdbx_seq_one_letter_code
_entity_poly.pdbx_strand_id
1 'polypeptide(L)'
;MYTEPDVDDWDSEDELPLSYVAKESVVWTKDYTLATHPTPFEEPYGPNVSEDIETPLDNFLLFFMPEFFKKLVSESNLYATQEHGDRFTPTNLEEIKCFFGINILMGLTKKPSYKDYWSSKFEMRDPFISSAMSRDRFDCFAPLAHEQ
;
A
#
# COMPACT_ATOMS: atom_id res chain seq x y z
N MET A 1 26.88 34.75 16.73
CA MET A 1 25.75 34.97 15.80
C MET A 1 25.86 33.88 14.76
N TYR A 2 25.01 32.86 14.86
CA TYR A 2 24.90 31.81 13.86
C TYR A 2 23.94 32.31 12.78
N THR A 3 24.38 32.31 11.52
CA THR A 3 23.52 32.58 10.37
C THR A 3 22.86 31.25 9.99
N GLU A 4 21.53 31.19 9.98
CA GLU A 4 20.79 30.03 9.49
C GLU A 4 21.09 29.82 7.99
N PRO A 5 21.22 28.58 7.50
CA PRO A 5 21.23 28.34 6.07
C PRO A 5 19.81 28.52 5.55
N ASP A 6 19.61 29.47 4.63
CA ASP A 6 18.38 29.61 3.85
C ASP A 6 18.14 28.30 3.09
N VAL A 7 17.25 27.46 3.65
CA VAL A 7 16.66 26.32 2.98
C VAL A 7 15.48 26.83 2.16
N ASP A 8 15.77 27.25 0.94
CA ASP A 8 14.79 27.27 -0.14
C ASP A 8 15.53 27.13 -1.48
N ASP A 9 16.20 25.99 -1.66
CA ASP A 9 16.62 25.49 -2.98
C ASP A 9 15.40 24.81 -3.64
N TRP A 10 14.32 25.57 -3.75
CA TRP A 10 13.18 25.21 -4.58
C TRP A 10 13.67 25.33 -6.02
N ASP A 11 13.94 24.18 -6.64
CA ASP A 11 14.51 24.12 -7.98
C ASP A 11 13.56 24.83 -8.95
N SER A 12 13.96 26.04 -9.37
CA SER A 12 13.17 26.94 -10.20
C SER A 12 12.72 26.33 -11.54
N GLU A 13 13.21 25.14 -11.86
CA GLU A 13 12.82 24.35 -13.03
C GLU A 13 11.43 23.70 -12.87
N ASP A 14 10.92 23.47 -11.65
CA ASP A 14 9.62 22.85 -11.40
C ASP A 14 8.41 23.76 -11.66
N GLU A 15 8.62 25.08 -11.71
CA GLU A 15 7.57 26.06 -12.06
C GLU A 15 7.41 26.27 -13.58
N LEU A 16 8.31 25.69 -14.39
CA LEU A 16 8.23 25.83 -15.83
C LEU A 16 7.17 24.87 -16.39
N PRO A 17 6.21 25.37 -17.19
CA PRO A 17 5.26 24.47 -17.83
C PRO A 17 6.03 23.50 -18.74
N LEU A 18 5.58 22.24 -18.81
CA LEU A 18 6.19 21.19 -19.66
C LEU A 18 6.42 21.64 -21.11
N SER A 19 5.64 22.57 -21.63
CA SER A 19 5.80 23.19 -22.96
C SER A 19 7.08 24.03 -23.11
N TYR A 20 7.65 24.50 -22.02
CA TYR A 20 8.88 25.29 -21.97
C TYR A 20 10.12 24.39 -21.81
N VAL A 21 9.96 23.25 -21.11
CA VAL A 21 10.97 22.19 -20.98
C VAL A 21 11.08 21.38 -22.28
N ALA A 22 9.95 21.07 -22.91
CA ALA A 22 9.89 20.45 -24.22
C ALA A 22 10.26 21.50 -25.30
N LYS A 23 11.56 21.71 -25.50
CA LYS A 23 12.12 22.60 -26.53
C LYS A 23 11.71 22.26 -27.96
N GLU A 24 11.10 21.09 -28.18
CA GLU A 24 10.64 20.63 -29.48
C GLU A 24 9.18 20.18 -29.41
N SER A 25 8.36 20.68 -30.34
CA SER A 25 6.99 20.22 -30.52
C SER A 25 7.01 18.80 -31.08
N VAL A 26 6.87 17.80 -30.19
CA VAL A 26 6.72 16.40 -30.60
C VAL A 26 5.36 16.25 -31.31
N VAL A 27 5.39 16.14 -32.63
CA VAL A 27 4.20 15.86 -33.44
C VAL A 27 4.02 14.35 -33.54
N TRP A 28 2.98 13.82 -32.92
CA TRP A 28 2.62 12.41 -33.03
C TRP A 28 2.24 12.09 -34.49
N THR A 29 3.06 11.29 -35.15
CA THR A 29 2.80 10.79 -36.51
C THR A 29 2.53 9.28 -36.49
N LYS A 30 1.70 8.82 -37.43
CA LYS A 30 1.47 7.39 -37.66
C LYS A 30 2.60 6.76 -38.49
N ASP A 31 3.43 7.57 -39.12
CA ASP A 31 4.60 7.14 -39.88
C ASP A 31 5.76 6.95 -38.91
N TYR A 32 5.86 5.74 -38.34
CA TYR A 32 7.00 5.36 -37.52
C TYR A 32 8.01 4.58 -38.37
N THR A 33 9.27 5.01 -38.37
CA THR A 33 10.36 4.11 -38.73
C THR A 33 10.64 3.25 -37.50
N LEU A 34 10.39 1.94 -37.58
CA LEU A 34 10.94 1.01 -36.60
C LEU A 34 12.45 1.26 -36.56
N ALA A 35 12.99 1.66 -35.41
CA ALA A 35 14.43 1.66 -35.22
C ALA A 35 14.88 0.22 -35.47
N THR A 36 15.53 -0.03 -36.60
CA THR A 36 15.91 -1.39 -37.03
C THR A 36 16.94 -2.00 -36.09
N HIS A 37 17.61 -1.15 -35.31
CA HIS A 37 18.50 -1.49 -34.20
C HIS A 37 18.33 -0.45 -33.08
N PRO A 38 17.39 -0.63 -32.14
CA PRO A 38 17.38 0.20 -30.94
C PRO A 38 18.70 -0.03 -30.19
N THR A 39 19.29 1.04 -29.68
CA THR A 39 20.41 0.92 -28.74
C THR A 39 19.96 0.07 -27.56
N PRO A 40 20.71 -0.98 -27.16
CA PRO A 40 20.37 -1.77 -25.98
C PRO A 40 20.23 -0.86 -24.76
N PHE A 41 19.30 -1.18 -23.87
CA PHE A 41 19.20 -0.54 -22.57
C PHE A 41 20.41 -0.98 -21.73
N GLU A 42 21.32 -0.05 -21.43
CA GLU A 42 22.57 -0.33 -20.69
C GLU A 42 22.49 0.04 -19.21
N GLU A 43 21.42 0.72 -18.79
CA GLU A 43 21.22 1.06 -17.39
C GLU A 43 20.87 -0.19 -16.56
N PRO A 44 21.21 -0.21 -15.27
CA PRO A 44 20.77 -1.27 -14.37
C PRO A 44 19.24 -1.31 -14.34
N TYR A 45 18.68 -2.44 -14.73
CA TYR A 45 17.25 -2.71 -14.67
C TYR A 45 16.92 -3.60 -13.47
N GLY A 46 15.67 -3.52 -13.03
CA GLY A 46 15.15 -4.33 -11.95
C GLY A 46 15.08 -3.59 -10.61
N PRO A 47 14.49 -4.25 -9.60
CA PRO A 47 14.32 -3.65 -8.29
C PRO A 47 15.68 -3.48 -7.60
N ASN A 48 15.93 -2.29 -7.06
CA ASN A 48 17.10 -2.01 -6.22
C ASN A 48 16.82 -2.49 -4.79
N VAL A 49 16.93 -3.80 -4.58
CA VAL A 49 16.62 -4.47 -3.31
C VAL A 49 17.77 -5.38 -2.90
N SER A 50 17.94 -5.60 -1.59
CA SER A 50 19.00 -6.48 -1.08
C SER A 50 18.81 -7.92 -1.58
N GLU A 51 19.91 -8.64 -1.81
CA GLU A 51 19.89 -10.07 -2.14
C GLU A 51 19.40 -10.93 -0.96
N ASP A 52 19.31 -10.37 0.25
CA ASP A 52 18.88 -11.08 1.47
C ASP A 52 17.36 -11.36 1.55
N ILE A 53 16.61 -11.04 0.50
CA ILE A 53 15.15 -11.22 0.45
C ILE A 53 14.84 -12.64 -0.01
N GLU A 54 14.55 -13.51 0.94
CA GLU A 54 14.31 -14.93 0.66
C GLU A 54 12.82 -15.25 0.48
N THR A 55 11.92 -14.48 1.08
CA THR A 55 10.49 -14.82 1.12
C THR A 55 9.58 -13.78 0.44
N PRO A 56 8.40 -14.18 -0.04
CA PRO A 56 7.37 -13.24 -0.50
C PRO A 56 6.94 -12.23 0.56
N LEU A 57 7.03 -12.60 1.85
CA LEU A 57 6.72 -11.70 2.95
C LEU A 57 7.76 -10.57 3.06
N ASP A 58 9.04 -10.89 2.88
CA ASP A 58 10.11 -9.88 2.92
C ASP A 58 9.94 -8.85 1.81
N ASN A 59 9.58 -9.31 0.60
CA ASN A 59 9.21 -8.42 -0.52
C ASN A 59 8.03 -7.51 -0.16
N PHE A 60 6.99 -8.05 0.46
CA PHE A 60 5.83 -7.26 0.87
C PHE A 60 6.19 -6.19 1.91
N LEU A 61 7.07 -6.51 2.86
CA LEU A 61 7.51 -5.60 3.92
C LEU A 61 8.43 -4.48 3.42
N LEU A 62 8.98 -4.57 2.20
CA LEU A 62 9.67 -3.45 1.57
C LEU A 62 8.71 -2.29 1.26
N PHE A 63 7.48 -2.61 0.83
CA PHE A 63 6.46 -1.61 0.54
C PHE A 63 5.73 -1.17 1.82
N PHE A 64 5.43 -2.12 2.70
CA PHE A 64 4.74 -1.89 3.96
C PHE A 64 5.70 -2.05 5.13
N MET A 65 6.49 -1.00 5.38
CA MET A 65 7.53 -1.01 6.40
C MET A 65 6.95 -1.28 7.81
N PRO A 66 7.70 -1.89 8.74
CA PRO A 66 7.19 -2.18 10.09
C PRO A 66 6.65 -0.94 10.83
N GLU A 67 7.24 0.23 10.59
CA GLU A 67 6.79 1.51 11.18
C GLU A 67 5.40 1.94 10.69
N PHE A 68 5.04 1.60 9.44
CA PHE A 68 3.70 1.85 8.92
C PHE A 68 2.64 1.11 9.75
N PHE A 69 2.88 -0.18 10.02
CA PHE A 69 1.96 -0.97 10.85
C PHE A 69 1.89 -0.47 12.29
N LYS A 70 3.01 -0.04 12.88
CA LYS A 70 3.00 0.56 14.23
C LYS A 70 2.18 1.84 14.27
N LYS A 71 2.32 2.69 13.25
CA LYS A 71 1.54 3.92 13.15
C LYS A 71 0.05 3.62 12.97
N LEU A 72 -0.32 2.64 12.13
CA LEU A 72 -1.71 2.21 12.03
C LEU A 72 -2.29 1.75 13.36
N VAL A 73 -1.54 0.97 14.14
CA VAL A 73 -1.97 0.54 15.48
C VAL A 73 -2.19 1.73 16.40
N SER A 74 -1.25 2.70 16.44
CA SER A 74 -1.38 3.86 17.31
C SER A 74 -2.58 4.74 16.93
N GLU A 75 -2.75 5.04 15.65
CA GLU A 75 -3.86 5.87 15.17
C GLU A 75 -5.21 5.16 15.34
N SER A 76 -5.29 3.86 15.05
CA SER A 76 -6.52 3.08 15.20
C SER A 76 -6.97 3.02 16.67
N ASN A 77 -6.02 2.80 17.59
CA ASN A 77 -6.32 2.77 19.02
C ASN A 77 -6.70 4.16 19.55
N LEU A 78 -6.05 5.22 19.06
CA LEU A 78 -6.38 6.59 19.40
C LEU A 78 -7.80 6.93 18.98
N TYR A 79 -8.14 6.71 17.69
CA TYR A 79 -9.47 6.95 17.15
C TYR A 79 -10.55 6.17 17.91
N ALA A 80 -10.30 4.88 18.15
CA ALA A 80 -11.30 4.06 18.82
C ALA A 80 -11.52 4.46 20.30
N THR A 81 -10.48 4.97 20.96
CA THR A 81 -10.61 5.56 22.31
C THR A 81 -11.45 6.84 22.27
N GLN A 82 -11.32 7.65 21.22
CA GLN A 82 -12.06 8.90 21.05
C GLN A 82 -13.55 8.65 20.74
N GLU A 83 -13.86 7.73 19.83
CA GLU A 83 -15.24 7.47 19.37
C GLU A 83 -16.03 6.51 20.27
N HIS A 84 -15.36 5.55 20.91
CA HIS A 84 -16.04 4.45 21.61
C HIS A 84 -15.68 4.33 23.10
N GLY A 85 -14.72 5.12 23.59
CA GLY A 85 -14.25 5.10 24.98
C GLY A 85 -13.77 3.72 25.42
N ASP A 86 -14.05 3.35 26.68
CA ASP A 86 -13.60 2.09 27.29
C ASP A 86 -14.22 0.81 26.70
N ARG A 87 -15.14 0.94 25.73
CA ARG A 87 -15.81 -0.22 25.10
C ARG A 87 -15.00 -0.83 23.96
N PHE A 88 -13.94 -0.17 23.51
CA PHE A 88 -13.07 -0.70 22.46
C PHE A 88 -11.94 -1.55 23.03
N THR A 89 -11.72 -2.73 22.45
CA THR A 89 -10.56 -3.55 22.77
C THR A 89 -9.37 -3.07 21.94
N PRO A 90 -8.29 -2.57 22.57
CA PRO A 90 -7.10 -2.10 21.87
C PRO A 90 -6.58 -3.15 20.89
N THR A 91 -6.19 -2.68 19.72
CA THR A 91 -5.63 -3.48 18.65
C THR A 91 -4.14 -3.62 18.81
N ASN A 92 -3.60 -4.76 18.39
CA ASN A 92 -2.16 -5.02 18.36
C ASN A 92 -1.63 -5.13 16.91
N LEU A 93 -0.29 -5.19 16.79
CA LEU A 93 0.39 -5.26 15.50
C LEU A 93 0.03 -6.52 14.70
N GLU A 94 -0.15 -7.66 15.38
CA GLU A 94 -0.48 -8.93 14.76
C GLU A 94 -1.89 -8.92 14.17
N GLU A 95 -2.85 -8.30 14.87
CA GLU A 95 -4.22 -8.14 14.42
C GLU A 95 -4.30 -7.26 13.16
N ILE A 96 -3.59 -6.14 13.11
CA ILE A 96 -3.53 -5.30 11.89
C ILE A 96 -2.88 -6.08 10.74
N LYS A 97 -1.76 -6.79 10.99
CA LYS A 97 -1.14 -7.62 9.94
C LYS A 97 -2.07 -8.72 9.45
N CYS A 98 -2.80 -9.37 10.36
CA CYS A 98 -3.81 -10.37 10.04
C CYS A 98 -4.95 -9.78 9.20
N PHE A 99 -5.46 -8.60 9.57
CA PHE A 99 -6.47 -7.87 8.80
C PHE A 99 -5.99 -7.59 7.36
N PHE A 100 -4.76 -7.10 7.18
CA PHE A 100 -4.18 -6.91 5.84
C PHE A 100 -4.03 -8.22 5.08
N GLY A 101 -3.53 -9.28 5.72
CA GLY A 101 -3.39 -10.60 5.12
C GLY A 101 -4.73 -11.17 4.65
N ILE A 102 -5.79 -11.00 5.45
CA ILE A 102 -7.16 -11.37 5.07
C ILE A 102 -7.61 -10.56 3.85
N ASN A 103 -7.41 -9.24 3.81
CA ASN A 103 -7.80 -8.40 2.67
C ASN A 103 -7.08 -8.82 1.37
N ILE A 104 -5.79 -9.14 1.44
CA ILE A 104 -5.04 -9.68 0.30
C ILE A 104 -5.66 -11.01 -0.16
N LEU A 105 -5.93 -11.91 0.77
CA LEU A 105 -6.51 -13.22 0.45
C LEU A 105 -7.91 -13.09 -0.16
N MET A 106 -8.76 -12.20 0.35
CA MET A 106 -10.07 -11.90 -0.24
C MET A 106 -9.96 -11.34 -1.66
N GLY A 107 -8.89 -10.61 -1.97
CA GLY A 107 -8.57 -10.16 -3.32
C GLY A 107 -8.30 -11.32 -4.28
N LEU A 108 -7.71 -12.42 -3.77
CA LEU A 108 -7.42 -13.64 -4.52
C LEU A 108 -8.66 -14.54 -4.66
N THR A 109 -9.41 -14.76 -3.58
CA THR A 109 -10.50 -15.75 -3.50
C THR A 109 -11.89 -15.11 -3.38
N LYS A 110 -12.22 -14.18 -4.28
CA LYS A 110 -13.48 -13.42 -4.24
C LYS A 110 -14.74 -14.29 -4.10
N LYS A 111 -15.45 -14.09 -2.99
CA LYS A 111 -16.81 -14.60 -2.74
C LYS A 111 -17.88 -13.54 -3.04
N PRO A 112 -19.15 -13.93 -3.27
CA PRO A 112 -20.24 -12.99 -3.55
C PRO A 112 -20.43 -11.93 -2.46
N SER A 113 -20.23 -12.30 -1.20
CA SER A 113 -20.20 -11.38 -0.07
C SER A 113 -18.96 -11.66 0.79
N TYR A 114 -18.34 -10.60 1.34
CA TYR A 114 -17.24 -10.78 2.30
C TYR A 114 -17.70 -11.54 3.55
N LYS A 115 -18.99 -11.46 3.91
CA LYS A 115 -19.54 -12.22 5.04
C LYS A 115 -19.53 -13.72 4.78
N ASP A 116 -19.48 -14.15 3.53
CA ASP A 116 -19.49 -15.56 3.16
C ASP A 116 -18.20 -16.27 3.61
N TYR A 117 -17.07 -15.57 3.74
CA TYR A 117 -15.83 -16.14 4.28
C TYR A 117 -16.02 -16.67 5.71
N TRP A 118 -16.91 -16.06 6.51
CA TRP A 118 -17.28 -16.50 7.86
C TRP A 118 -18.63 -17.20 7.93
N SER A 119 -19.18 -17.65 6.80
CA SER A 119 -20.46 -18.35 6.78
C SER A 119 -20.44 -19.61 7.63
N SER A 120 -21.57 -19.97 8.23
CA SER A 120 -21.74 -21.28 8.88
C SER A 120 -21.85 -22.42 7.86
N LYS A 121 -22.13 -22.11 6.59
CA LYS A 121 -22.23 -23.10 5.51
C LYS A 121 -20.83 -23.52 5.06
N PHE A 122 -20.55 -24.82 5.12
CA PHE A 122 -19.24 -25.38 4.76
C PHE A 122 -18.76 -24.99 3.36
N GLU A 123 -19.67 -24.97 2.37
CA GLU A 123 -19.37 -24.63 0.97
C GLU A 123 -18.92 -23.17 0.79
N MET A 124 -19.39 -22.27 1.65
CA MET A 124 -19.10 -20.84 1.56
C MET A 124 -17.98 -20.42 2.50
N ARG A 125 -17.86 -21.07 3.65
CA ARG A 125 -16.86 -20.77 4.66
C ARG A 125 -15.45 -20.94 4.12
N ASP A 126 -14.59 -19.99 4.43
CA ASP A 126 -13.15 -20.14 4.24
C ASP A 126 -12.52 -20.50 5.60
N PRO A 127 -12.01 -21.74 5.79
CA PRO A 127 -11.44 -22.16 7.06
C PRO A 127 -10.23 -21.33 7.47
N PHE A 128 -9.43 -20.85 6.51
CA PHE A 128 -8.24 -20.06 6.79
C PHE A 128 -8.64 -18.69 7.32
N ILE A 129 -9.48 -17.95 6.58
CA ILE A 129 -9.94 -16.60 7.00
C ILE A 129 -10.74 -16.67 8.30
N SER A 130 -11.69 -17.60 8.40
CA SER A 130 -12.56 -17.70 9.58
C SER A 130 -11.84 -18.16 10.85
N SER A 131 -10.67 -18.80 10.72
CA SER A 131 -9.82 -19.17 11.86
C SER A 131 -8.84 -18.07 12.26
N ALA A 132 -8.38 -17.25 11.31
CA ALA A 132 -7.40 -16.20 11.54
C ALA A 132 -7.96 -15.00 12.33
N MET A 133 -9.21 -14.63 12.09
CA MET A 133 -9.89 -13.54 12.80
C MET A 133 -11.40 -13.80 12.80
N SER A 134 -12.12 -13.38 13.85
CA SER A 134 -13.58 -13.44 13.85
C SER A 134 -14.18 -12.37 12.94
N ARG A 135 -15.37 -12.63 12.38
CA ARG A 135 -16.07 -11.66 11.53
C ARG A 135 -16.31 -10.35 12.27
N ASP A 136 -16.78 -10.43 13.52
CA ASP A 136 -17.13 -9.24 14.29
C ASP A 136 -15.89 -8.39 14.60
N ARG A 137 -14.72 -9.02 14.82
CA ARG A 137 -13.45 -8.30 14.96
C ARG A 137 -12.98 -7.70 13.64
N PHE A 138 -13.15 -8.40 12.52
CA PHE A 138 -12.86 -7.86 11.19
C PHE A 138 -13.76 -6.65 10.87
N ASP A 139 -15.04 -6.73 11.19
CA ASP A 139 -16.01 -5.65 11.02
C ASP A 139 -15.68 -4.42 11.89
N CYS A 140 -14.95 -4.57 13.01
CA CYS A 140 -14.42 -3.43 13.77
C CYS A 140 -13.35 -2.64 13.00
N PHE A 141 -12.60 -3.30 12.10
CA PHE A 141 -11.54 -2.67 11.31
C PHE A 141 -12.03 -2.09 9.99
N ALA A 142 -13.14 -2.62 9.43
CA ALA A 142 -13.66 -2.18 8.15
C ALA A 142 -14.05 -0.69 8.07
N PRO A 143 -14.66 -0.06 9.09
CA PRO A 143 -14.98 1.37 9.08
C PRO A 143 -13.74 2.25 8.96
N LEU A 144 -12.65 1.88 9.63
CA LEU A 144 -11.37 2.62 9.61
C LEU A 144 -10.76 2.66 8.20
N ALA A 145 -11.03 1.66 7.36
CA ALA A 145 -10.53 1.59 5.99
C ALA A 145 -11.35 2.42 4.98
N HIS A 146 -12.54 2.90 5.36
CA HIS A 146 -13.45 3.65 4.48
C HIS A 146 -13.42 5.17 4.69
N GLU A 147 -12.72 5.68 5.72
CA GLU A 147 -12.67 7.10 6.10
C GLU A 147 -11.35 7.83 5.76
N GLN A 148 -10.49 7.26 4.92
CA GLN A 148 -9.24 7.89 4.44
C GLN A 148 -9.29 8.20 2.94
#